data_AF-A0A7W1UFG7-F1
#
_entry.id   AF-A0A7W1UFG7-F1
#
_cell.length_a   1.000
_cell.length_b   1.000
_cell.length_c   1.000
_cell.angle_alpha   90.00
_cell.angle_beta   90.00
_cell.angle_gamma   90.00
#
_symmetry.space_group_name_H-M   'P 1'
#
loop_
_entity.id
_entity.type
_entity.pdbx_description
1 polymer ?
#
loop_
_entity_poly.entity_id
_entity_poly.type
_entity_poly.pdbx_seq_one_letter_code
_entity_poly.pdbx_strand_id
1 'polypeptide(L)'
;MVVLLFLPAILGTLEIDGLLVPVQNMVNEMLGMLPNVFGAVLIGVVGWFLAKIVRDLVSNLLTAAGTDRLGEQIGLRGTMSLSHLIGLVGYILILVPAVVAALQALEIEVITGPATGMLNTMMSAIPDIFAAAIILGIAFAISRLVSQLVANLLGGLGFDGLPEKLGLGQVLTGQTTPSSLVGNVLAFFIMLFAVVEAANQLGFHQASELVTMFIEFGSQVLLGSAIIA
;
A
#
# COMPACT_ATOMS: atom_id res chain seq x y z
N MET A 1 -40.25 14.17 0.74
CA MET A 1 -39.16 14.83 1.51
C MET A 1 -39.54 15.13 2.95
N VAL A 2 -40.76 15.62 3.23
CA VAL A 2 -41.21 15.92 4.61
C VAL A 2 -41.21 14.67 5.52
N VAL A 3 -41.60 13.50 5.03
CA VAL A 3 -41.64 12.24 5.81
C VAL A 3 -40.26 11.76 6.31
N LEU A 4 -39.17 12.06 5.59
CA LEU A 4 -37.81 11.66 6.00
C LEU A 4 -37.31 12.44 7.23
N LEU A 5 -37.82 13.66 7.46
CA LEU A 5 -37.45 14.49 8.61
C LEU A 5 -38.12 14.06 9.93
N PHE A 6 -39.27 13.37 9.86
CA PHE A 6 -40.02 12.90 11.04
C PHE A 6 -39.71 11.45 11.42
N LEU A 7 -39.10 10.70 10.50
CA LEU A 7 -38.73 9.30 10.67
C LEU A 7 -37.81 9.06 11.89
N PRO A 8 -36.79 9.89 12.16
CA PRO A 8 -35.95 9.76 13.36
C PRO A 8 -36.73 9.91 14.67
N ALA A 9 -37.72 10.82 14.71
CA ALA A 9 -38.53 11.07 15.90
C ALA A 9 -39.49 9.91 16.21
N ILE A 10 -40.06 9.29 15.18
CA ILE A 10 -40.96 8.14 15.33
C ILE A 10 -40.17 6.87 15.68
N LEU A 11 -38.99 6.67 15.10
CA LEU A 11 -38.17 5.51 15.40
C LEU A 11 -37.45 5.62 16.76
N GLY A 12 -37.16 6.83 17.24
CA GLY A 12 -36.64 7.07 18.60
C GLY A 12 -37.61 6.66 19.70
N THR A 13 -38.93 6.70 19.44
CA THR A 13 -39.94 6.19 20.40
C THR A 13 -40.08 4.67 20.43
N LEU A 14 -39.46 3.96 19.48
CA LEU A 14 -39.52 2.49 19.38
C LEU A 14 -38.28 1.78 19.97
N GLU A 15 -37.35 2.53 20.61
CA GLU A 15 -36.10 2.00 21.22
C GLU A 15 -35.24 1.12 20.28
N ILE A 16 -35.34 1.33 18.96
CA ILE A 16 -34.50 0.64 17.97
C ILE A 16 -33.25 1.50 17.68
N ASP A 17 -32.50 1.86 18.72
CA ASP A 17 -31.33 2.76 18.63
C ASP A 17 -30.22 2.23 17.71
N GLY A 18 -30.08 0.90 17.59
CA GLY A 18 -29.01 0.28 16.79
C GLY A 18 -29.11 0.45 15.27
N LEU A 19 -30.31 0.67 14.72
CA LEU A 19 -30.52 0.86 13.26
C LEU A 19 -30.55 2.33 12.85
N LEU A 20 -30.66 3.24 13.82
CA LEU A 20 -30.79 4.66 13.58
C LEU A 20 -29.44 5.35 13.43
N VAL A 21 -28.39 4.83 14.06
CA VAL A 21 -27.05 5.40 13.96
C VAL A 21 -26.55 5.47 12.52
N PRO A 22 -26.62 4.41 11.68
CA PRO A 22 -26.20 4.50 10.28
C PRO A 22 -27.03 5.49 9.46
N VAL A 23 -28.36 5.50 9.69
CA VAL A 23 -29.27 6.41 8.98
C VAL A 23 -29.02 7.87 9.40
N GLN A 24 -28.77 8.13 10.68
CA GLN A 24 -28.40 9.44 11.19
C GLN A 24 -27.04 9.89 10.63
N ASN A 25 -26.07 8.99 10.50
CA ASN A 25 -24.77 9.30 9.89
C ASN A 25 -24.93 9.67 8.40
N MET A 26 -25.74 8.92 7.65
CA MET A 26 -26.05 9.26 6.25
C MET A 26 -26.75 10.62 6.14
N VAL A 27 -27.70 10.91 7.03
CA VAL A 27 -28.40 12.20 7.06
C VAL A 27 -27.46 13.34 7.43
N ASN A 28 -26.56 13.13 8.39
CA ASN A 28 -25.57 14.12 8.81
C ASN A 28 -24.53 14.39 7.72
N GLU A 29 -24.05 13.36 7.01
CA GLU A 29 -23.18 13.54 5.84
C GLU A 29 -23.90 14.27 4.71
N MET A 30 -25.15 13.91 4.41
CA MET A 30 -25.95 14.61 3.40
C MET A 30 -26.19 16.08 3.76
N LEU A 31 -26.37 16.40 5.05
CA LEU A 31 -26.50 17.78 5.54
C LEU A 31 -25.16 18.52 5.56
N GLY A 32 -24.05 17.82 5.84
CA GLY A 32 -22.69 18.36 5.80
C GLY A 32 -22.18 18.64 4.38
N MET A 33 -22.71 17.96 3.36
CA MET A 33 -22.45 18.26 1.96
C MET A 33 -23.08 19.58 1.50
N LEU A 34 -24.19 20.04 2.09
CA LEU A 34 -24.89 21.26 1.66
C LEU A 34 -24.00 22.53 1.72
N PRO A 35 -23.31 22.82 2.85
CA PRO A 35 -22.35 23.93 2.93
C PRO A 35 -21.20 23.82 1.91
N ASN A 36 -20.61 22.63 1.75
CA ASN A 36 -19.45 22.41 0.88
C ASN A 36 -19.82 22.51 -0.60
N VAL A 37 -20.97 21.95 -0.99
CA VAL A 37 -21.56 22.12 -2.33
C VAL A 37 -21.81 23.60 -2.62
N PHE A 38 -22.31 24.35 -1.65
CA PHE A 38 -22.52 25.79 -1.82
C PHE A 38 -21.19 26.54 -2.02
N GLY A 39 -20.15 26.22 -1.23
CA GLY A 39 -18.81 26.78 -1.38
C GLY A 39 -18.16 26.46 -2.74
N ALA A 40 -18.25 25.20 -3.17
CA ALA A 40 -17.76 24.72 -4.47
C ALA A 40 -18.47 25.42 -5.63
N VAL A 41 -19.79 25.56 -5.57
CA VAL A 41 -20.58 26.29 -6.58
C VAL A 41 -20.16 27.75 -6.63
N LEU A 42 -19.99 28.41 -5.48
CA LEU A 42 -19.57 29.81 -5.42
C LEU A 42 -18.20 30.02 -6.07
N ILE A 43 -17.21 29.19 -5.71
CA ILE A 43 -15.85 29.26 -6.27
C ILE A 43 -15.84 28.94 -7.76
N GLY A 44 -16.60 27.91 -8.19
CA GLY A 44 -16.73 27.53 -9.59
C GLY A 44 -17.33 28.64 -10.45
N VAL A 45 -18.39 29.29 -9.96
CA VAL A 45 -19.03 30.43 -10.65
C VAL A 45 -18.05 31.60 -10.77
N VAL A 46 -17.35 31.96 -9.70
CA VAL A 46 -16.37 33.06 -9.71
C VAL A 46 -15.22 32.75 -10.66
N GLY A 47 -14.65 31.54 -10.59
CA GLY A 47 -13.53 31.14 -11.44
C GLY A 47 -13.89 31.03 -12.93
N TRP A 48 -15.09 30.51 -13.24
CA TRP A 48 -15.60 30.51 -14.61
C TRP A 48 -15.79 31.93 -15.16
N PHE A 49 -16.30 32.85 -14.33
CA PHE A 49 -16.48 34.25 -14.72
C PHE A 49 -15.15 34.93 -15.01
N LEU A 50 -14.13 34.76 -14.15
CA LEU A 50 -12.78 35.27 -14.38
C LEU A 50 -12.16 34.69 -15.66
N ALA A 51 -12.25 33.37 -15.87
CA ALA A 51 -11.69 32.71 -17.05
C ALA A 51 -12.32 33.27 -18.35
N LYS A 52 -13.63 33.51 -18.34
CA LYS A 52 -14.35 34.09 -19.48
C LYS A 52 -13.88 35.51 -19.79
N ILE A 53 -13.73 36.36 -18.77
CA ILE A 53 -13.24 37.73 -18.95
C ILE A 53 -11.84 37.72 -19.57
N VAL A 54 -10.93 36.90 -19.05
CA VAL A 54 -9.55 36.87 -19.57
C VAL A 54 -9.51 36.32 -20.98
N ARG A 55 -10.28 35.28 -21.30
CA ARG A 55 -10.42 34.77 -22.66
C ARG A 55 -10.83 35.86 -23.64
N ASP A 56 -11.90 36.58 -23.31
CA ASP A 56 -12.48 37.59 -24.18
C ASP A 56 -11.49 38.76 -24.33
N LEU A 57 -10.81 39.15 -23.25
CA LEU A 57 -9.78 40.18 -23.29
C LEU A 57 -8.59 39.77 -24.18
N VAL A 58 -8.02 38.58 -23.95
CA VAL A 58 -6.88 38.07 -24.73
C VAL A 58 -7.26 37.88 -26.20
N SER A 59 -8.42 37.29 -26.49
CA SER A 59 -8.90 37.11 -27.86
C SER A 59 -9.11 38.45 -28.56
N ASN A 60 -9.76 39.42 -27.90
CA ASN A 60 -10.04 40.72 -28.51
C ASN A 60 -8.76 41.52 -28.76
N LEU A 61 -7.79 41.46 -27.83
CA LEU A 61 -6.50 42.14 -28.00
C LEU A 61 -5.67 41.53 -29.13
N LEU A 62 -5.67 40.19 -29.28
CA LEU A 62 -4.94 39.52 -30.36
C LEU A 62 -5.56 39.72 -31.74
N THR A 63 -6.89 39.79 -31.81
CA THR A 63 -7.62 40.16 -33.02
C THR A 63 -7.34 41.62 -33.38
N ALA A 64 -7.37 42.54 -32.39
CA ALA A 64 -7.06 43.96 -32.60
C ALA A 64 -5.60 44.19 -33.00
N ALA A 65 -4.67 43.36 -32.50
CA ALA A 65 -3.26 43.38 -32.87
C ALA A 65 -2.96 42.80 -34.27
N GLY A 66 -3.98 42.27 -34.98
CA GLY A 66 -3.84 41.81 -36.36
C GLY A 66 -3.19 40.44 -36.53
N THR A 67 -3.11 39.63 -35.46
CA THR A 67 -2.54 38.28 -35.46
C THR A 67 -3.24 37.34 -36.45
N ASP A 68 -4.51 37.62 -36.76
CA ASP A 68 -5.30 36.87 -37.74
C ASP A 68 -4.72 36.95 -39.17
N ARG A 69 -4.04 38.06 -39.53
CA ARG A 69 -3.37 38.21 -40.83
C ARG A 69 -2.12 37.34 -40.98
N LEU A 70 -1.43 37.05 -39.86
CA LEU A 70 -0.30 36.13 -39.83
C LEU A 70 -0.77 34.68 -39.96
N GLY A 71 -1.91 34.32 -39.34
CA GLY A 71 -2.55 33.01 -39.48
C GLY A 71 -2.98 32.65 -40.91
N GLU A 72 -3.42 33.65 -41.68
CA GLU A 72 -3.77 33.47 -43.11
C GLU A 72 -2.57 33.13 -44.00
N GLN A 73 -1.36 33.62 -43.68
CA GLN A 73 -0.14 33.34 -44.46
C GLN A 73 0.41 31.92 -44.24
N ILE A 74 0.09 31.29 -43.09
CA ILE A 74 0.52 29.93 -42.73
C ILE A 74 -0.46 28.84 -43.22
N GLY A 75 -1.46 29.20 -44.03
CA GLY A 75 -2.37 28.23 -44.65
C GLY A 75 -3.46 27.70 -43.72
N LEU A 76 -3.65 28.28 -42.53
CA LEU A 76 -4.76 27.96 -41.63
C LEU A 76 -6.06 28.63 -42.12
N ARG A 77 -6.52 28.24 -43.32
CA ARG A 77 -7.85 28.58 -43.82
C ARG A 77 -8.85 27.58 -43.25
N GLY A 78 -9.46 27.92 -42.13
CA GLY A 78 -10.52 27.09 -41.57
C GLY A 78 -11.14 27.68 -40.31
N THR A 79 -12.28 28.36 -40.48
CA THR A 79 -13.39 28.60 -39.52
C THR A 79 -13.12 29.14 -38.11
N MET A 80 -11.87 29.22 -37.63
CA MET A 80 -11.54 29.60 -36.27
C MET A 80 -10.25 30.42 -36.28
N SER A 81 -10.32 31.68 -35.80
CA SER A 81 -9.18 32.59 -35.82
C SER A 81 -8.12 32.19 -34.79
N LEU A 82 -6.84 32.43 -35.10
CA LEU A 82 -5.71 32.08 -34.22
C LEU A 82 -5.81 32.81 -32.87
N SER A 83 -6.35 34.03 -32.90
CA SER A 83 -6.67 34.83 -31.71
C SER A 83 -7.65 34.12 -30.78
N HIS A 84 -8.64 33.42 -31.33
CA HIS A 84 -9.62 32.65 -30.57
C HIS A 84 -9.02 31.37 -29.97
N LEU A 85 -8.09 30.73 -30.68
CA LEU A 85 -7.35 29.58 -30.16
C LEU A 85 -6.45 29.99 -28.99
N ILE A 86 -5.74 31.11 -29.08
CA ILE A 86 -4.90 31.61 -27.99
C ILE A 86 -5.76 32.06 -26.80
N GLY A 87 -6.91 32.70 -27.06
CA GLY A 87 -7.89 33.01 -26.03
C GLY A 87 -8.42 31.74 -25.34
N LEU A 88 -8.66 30.65 -26.09
CA LEU A 88 -9.07 29.36 -25.53
C LEU A 88 -7.97 28.74 -24.65
N VAL A 89 -6.70 28.87 -25.04
CA VAL A 89 -5.58 28.43 -24.19
C VAL A 89 -5.54 29.21 -22.88
N GLY A 90 -5.71 30.55 -22.93
CA GLY A 90 -5.81 31.39 -21.72
C GLY A 90 -7.02 31.04 -20.84
N TYR A 91 -8.17 30.74 -21.46
CA TYR A 91 -9.36 30.25 -20.77
C TYR A 91 -9.07 28.97 -20.00
N ILE A 92 -8.47 27.96 -20.66
CA ILE A 92 -8.15 26.67 -20.04
C ILE A 92 -7.16 26.86 -18.89
N LEU A 93 -6.15 27.73 -19.06
CA LEU A 93 -5.14 28.01 -18.03
C LEU A 93 -5.73 28.57 -16.72
N ILE A 94 -6.84 29.29 -16.79
CA ILE A 94 -7.51 29.87 -15.61
C ILE A 94 -8.63 28.97 -15.10
N LEU A 95 -9.37 28.35 -16.02
CA LEU A 95 -10.47 27.46 -15.69
C LEU A 95 -10.00 26.22 -14.93
N VAL A 96 -8.88 25.61 -15.33
CA VAL A 96 -8.38 24.39 -14.69
C VAL A 96 -8.06 24.61 -13.20
N PRO A 97 -7.27 25.62 -12.80
CA PRO A 97 -7.07 25.93 -11.38
C PRO A 97 -8.36 26.27 -10.64
N ALA A 98 -9.29 27.00 -11.28
CA ALA A 98 -10.57 27.34 -10.69
C ALA A 98 -11.45 26.11 -10.40
N VAL A 99 -11.50 25.14 -11.34
CA VAL A 99 -12.21 23.88 -11.17
C VAL A 99 -11.55 23.06 -10.05
N VAL A 100 -10.23 23.01 -9.99
CA VAL A 100 -9.50 22.35 -8.90
C VAL A 100 -9.84 22.97 -7.54
N ALA A 101 -9.86 24.30 -7.44
CA ALA A 101 -10.26 25.00 -6.21
C ALA A 101 -11.73 24.73 -5.82
N ALA A 102 -12.64 24.67 -6.81
CA ALA A 102 -14.04 24.32 -6.57
C ALA A 102 -14.20 22.86 -6.09
N LEU A 103 -13.42 21.92 -6.65
CA LEU A 103 -13.41 20.52 -6.21
C LEU A 103 -12.78 20.33 -4.83
N GLN A 104 -11.76 21.13 -4.49
CA GLN A 104 -11.20 21.14 -3.13
C GLN A 104 -12.21 21.65 -2.11
N ALA A 105 -12.93 22.73 -2.42
CA ALA A 105 -14.00 23.25 -1.59
C ALA A 105 -15.21 22.30 -1.46
N LEU A 106 -15.31 21.30 -2.34
CA LEU A 106 -16.31 20.25 -2.22
C LEU A 106 -15.96 19.24 -1.11
N GLU A 107 -14.71 19.24 -0.61
CA GLU A 107 -14.23 18.57 0.61
C GLU A 107 -14.92 17.22 0.91
N ILE A 108 -14.82 16.27 -0.04
CA ILE A 108 -15.30 14.90 0.20
C ILE A 108 -14.24 14.16 1.02
N GLU A 109 -14.26 14.36 2.34
CA GLU A 109 -13.43 13.67 3.34
C GLU A 109 -13.59 12.14 3.34
N VAL A 110 -14.61 11.62 2.66
CA VAL A 110 -14.94 10.18 2.60
C VAL A 110 -14.01 9.37 1.67
N ILE A 111 -13.24 10.01 0.77
CA ILE A 111 -12.39 9.29 -0.22
C ILE A 111 -10.88 9.38 0.08
N THR A 112 -10.42 10.42 0.78
CA THR A 112 -8.98 10.65 1.04
C THR A 112 -8.42 9.80 2.18
N GLY A 113 -9.26 9.32 3.10
CA GLY A 113 -8.85 8.45 4.21
C GLY A 113 -8.22 7.12 3.75
N PRO A 114 -8.90 6.31 2.90
CA PRO A 114 -8.34 5.05 2.40
C PRO A 114 -7.07 5.24 1.57
N ALA A 115 -7.00 6.29 0.74
CA ALA A 115 -5.85 6.57 -0.11
C ALA A 115 -4.60 6.99 0.69
N THR A 116 -4.77 7.83 1.70
CA THR A 116 -3.68 8.21 2.61
C THR A 116 -3.24 7.06 3.50
N GLY A 117 -4.16 6.18 3.91
CA GLY A 117 -3.85 4.92 4.59
C GLY A 117 -2.93 4.02 3.76
N MET A 118 -3.25 3.80 2.49
CA MET A 118 -2.40 3.01 1.59
C MET A 118 -1.02 3.63 1.37
N LEU A 119 -0.94 4.96 1.22
CA LEU A 119 0.34 5.67 1.09
C LEU A 119 1.20 5.52 2.35
N ASN A 120 0.60 5.64 3.54
CA ASN A 120 1.30 5.43 4.80
C ASN A 120 1.83 3.99 4.93
N THR A 121 1.04 2.98 4.54
CA THR A 121 1.50 1.58 4.50
C THR A 121 2.66 1.39 3.53
N MET A 122 2.63 2.05 2.36
CA MET A 122 3.74 1.99 1.41
C MET A 122 5.01 2.69 1.94
N MET A 123 4.86 3.81 2.66
CA MET A 123 5.99 4.51 3.30
C MET A 123 6.57 3.74 4.48
N SER A 124 5.74 3.04 5.28
CA SER A 124 6.21 2.21 6.40
C SER A 124 6.91 0.94 5.92
N ALA A 125 6.52 0.40 4.75
CA ALA A 125 7.16 -0.77 4.17
C ALA A 125 8.65 -0.55 3.85
N ILE A 126 9.09 0.69 3.60
CA ILE A 126 10.50 0.98 3.30
C ILE A 126 11.40 0.64 4.52
N PRO A 127 11.18 1.21 5.73
CA PRO A 127 11.86 0.78 6.94
C PRO A 127 11.80 -0.74 7.19
N ASP A 128 10.63 -1.35 7.00
CA ASP A 128 10.42 -2.77 7.30
C ASP A 128 11.22 -3.69 6.37
N ILE A 129 11.31 -3.35 5.08
CA ILE A 129 12.16 -4.06 4.11
C ILE A 129 13.63 -3.98 4.51
N PHE A 130 14.09 -2.82 4.96
CA PHE A 130 15.46 -2.67 5.46
C PHE A 130 15.71 -3.51 6.71
N ALA A 131 14.78 -3.50 7.67
CA ALA A 131 14.87 -4.31 8.88
C ALA A 131 14.91 -5.82 8.55
N ALA A 132 14.01 -6.28 7.69
CA ALA A 132 13.97 -7.67 7.22
C ALA A 132 15.27 -8.10 6.53
N ALA A 133 15.84 -7.25 5.67
CA ALA A 133 17.11 -7.52 4.99
C ALA A 133 18.28 -7.65 6.00
N ILE A 134 18.32 -6.78 7.03
CA ILE A 134 19.33 -6.84 8.08
C ILE A 134 19.18 -8.14 8.90
N ILE A 135 17.96 -8.50 9.29
CA ILE A 135 17.66 -9.73 10.04
C ILE A 135 18.15 -10.95 9.27
N LEU A 136 17.79 -11.08 7.99
CA LEU A 136 18.23 -12.19 7.14
C LEU A 136 19.75 -12.21 6.97
N GLY A 137 20.39 -11.05 6.79
CA GLY A 137 21.84 -10.94 6.67
C GLY A 137 22.58 -11.41 7.93
N ILE A 138 22.12 -10.96 9.10
CA ILE A 138 22.68 -11.37 10.39
C ILE A 138 22.46 -12.86 10.63
N ALA A 139 21.25 -13.36 10.39
CA ALA A 139 20.94 -14.78 10.56
C ALA A 139 21.74 -15.68 9.61
N PHE A 140 21.99 -15.24 8.38
CA PHE A 140 22.86 -15.96 7.45
C PHE A 140 24.29 -16.09 7.99
N ALA A 141 24.85 -15.01 8.57
CA ALA A 141 26.16 -15.07 9.20
C ALA A 141 26.17 -16.01 10.42
N ILE A 142 25.15 -15.90 11.29
CA ILE A 142 25.03 -16.73 12.50
C ILE A 142 24.85 -18.20 12.15
N SER A 143 23.95 -18.53 11.22
CA SER A 143 23.69 -19.91 10.80
C SER A 143 24.96 -20.59 10.30
N ARG A 144 25.75 -19.91 9.46
CA ARG A 144 27.01 -20.45 8.96
C ARG A 144 28.02 -20.70 10.08
N LEU A 145 28.14 -19.76 11.03
CA LEU A 145 29.05 -19.89 12.16
C LEU A 145 28.66 -21.05 13.09
N VAL A 146 27.38 -21.12 13.45
CA VAL A 146 26.84 -22.16 14.34
C VAL A 146 26.95 -23.53 13.70
N SER A 147 26.58 -23.67 12.43
CA SER A 147 26.67 -24.93 11.70
C SER A 147 28.09 -25.45 11.58
N GLN A 148 29.07 -24.57 11.31
CA GLN A 148 30.47 -24.94 11.26
C GLN A 148 30.99 -25.35 12.64
N LEU A 149 30.67 -24.58 13.68
CA LEU A 149 31.09 -24.89 15.04
C LEU A 149 30.54 -26.27 15.47
N VAL A 150 29.24 -26.50 15.29
CA VAL A 150 28.61 -27.77 15.68
C VAL A 150 29.14 -28.94 14.85
N ALA A 151 29.32 -28.78 13.53
CA ALA A 151 29.90 -29.82 12.69
C ALA A 151 31.33 -30.17 13.13
N ASN A 152 32.17 -29.16 13.41
CA ASN A 152 33.54 -29.40 13.85
C ASN A 152 33.60 -30.07 15.22
N LEU A 153 32.74 -29.68 16.16
CA LEU A 153 32.66 -30.30 17.48
C LEU A 153 32.19 -31.75 17.39
N LEU A 154 31.14 -32.03 16.61
CA LEU A 154 30.66 -33.40 16.43
C LEU A 154 31.67 -34.28 15.69
N GLY A 155 32.34 -33.75 14.66
CA GLY A 155 33.42 -34.45 13.97
C GLY A 155 34.59 -34.78 14.90
N GLY A 156 35.00 -33.81 15.75
CA GLY A 156 36.05 -34.01 16.76
C GLY A 156 35.70 -35.01 17.85
N LEU A 157 34.40 -35.20 18.14
CA LEU A 157 33.90 -36.22 19.07
C LEU A 157 33.79 -37.62 18.44
N GLY A 158 34.12 -37.77 17.15
CA GLY A 158 34.04 -39.05 16.45
C GLY A 158 32.62 -39.46 16.04
N PHE A 159 31.68 -38.51 16.00
CA PHE A 159 30.29 -38.74 15.59
C PHE A 159 30.19 -39.24 14.14
N ASP A 160 31.22 -38.93 13.34
CA ASP A 160 31.32 -39.35 11.93
C ASP A 160 31.51 -40.87 11.76
N GLY A 161 32.06 -41.56 12.77
CA GLY A 161 32.28 -43.01 12.73
C GLY A 161 31.13 -43.83 13.34
N LEU A 162 30.10 -43.19 13.91
CA LEU A 162 28.95 -43.89 14.51
C LEU A 162 28.12 -44.69 13.50
N PRO A 163 27.82 -44.19 12.28
CA PRO A 163 26.99 -44.93 11.32
C PRO A 163 27.66 -46.21 10.81
N GLU A 164 28.98 -46.20 10.66
CA GLU A 164 29.75 -47.38 10.28
C GLU A 164 29.71 -48.44 11.38
N LYS A 165 29.83 -48.03 12.65
CA LYS A 165 29.74 -48.93 13.82
C LYS A 165 28.35 -49.50 14.03
N LEU A 166 27.31 -48.81 13.58
CA LEU A 166 25.90 -49.24 13.67
C LEU A 166 25.43 -50.07 12.46
N GLY A 167 26.31 -50.35 11.49
CA GLY A 167 25.94 -51.08 10.27
C GLY A 167 25.05 -50.30 9.30
N LEU A 168 24.88 -48.99 9.52
CA LEU A 168 24.04 -48.08 8.74
C LEU A 168 24.81 -47.38 7.60
N GLY A 169 26.09 -47.70 7.41
CA GLY A 169 26.95 -47.11 6.37
C GLY A 169 26.44 -47.30 4.94
N GLN A 170 25.58 -48.30 4.68
CA GLN A 170 24.93 -48.51 3.38
C GLN A 170 23.69 -47.63 3.14
N VAL A 171 23.11 -47.03 4.19
CA VAL A 171 21.96 -46.10 4.10
C VAL A 171 22.43 -44.64 3.96
N LEU A 172 23.64 -44.35 4.46
CA LEU A 172 24.27 -43.03 4.42
C LEU A 172 25.42 -42.98 3.40
N THR A 173 25.22 -43.53 2.19
CA THR A 173 26.19 -43.58 1.08
C THR A 173 26.47 -42.23 0.41
N GLY A 174 26.36 -41.13 1.16
CA GLY A 174 26.65 -39.77 0.67
C GLY A 174 28.05 -39.31 1.10
N GLN A 175 28.67 -38.42 0.33
CA GLN A 175 29.90 -37.71 0.69
C GLN A 175 29.75 -36.76 1.90
N THR A 176 28.61 -36.79 2.59
CA THR A 176 28.27 -35.92 3.72
C THR A 176 28.46 -36.67 5.03
N THR A 177 29.38 -36.20 5.87
CA THR A 177 29.57 -36.75 7.21
C THR A 177 28.36 -36.46 8.11
N PRO A 178 28.00 -37.34 9.06
CA PRO A 178 26.91 -37.12 10.01
C PRO A 178 27.01 -35.78 10.74
N SER A 179 28.22 -35.36 11.13
CA SER A 179 28.45 -34.06 11.76
C SER A 179 28.06 -32.88 10.86
N SER A 180 28.42 -32.95 9.57
CA SER A 180 28.05 -31.93 8.58
C SER A 180 26.54 -31.91 8.29
N LEU A 181 25.87 -33.06 8.39
CA LEU A 181 24.42 -33.17 8.21
C LEU A 181 23.69 -32.46 9.36
N VAL A 182 24.09 -32.71 10.61
CA VAL A 182 23.55 -31.99 11.78
C VAL A 182 23.80 -30.49 11.67
N GLY A 183 25.02 -30.09 11.25
CA GLY A 183 25.33 -28.69 10.99
C GLY A 183 24.41 -28.06 9.94
N ASN A 184 24.17 -28.72 8.82
CA ASN A 184 23.27 -28.22 7.77
C ASN A 184 21.81 -28.16 8.24
N VAL A 185 21.33 -29.13 9.01
CA VAL A 185 19.98 -29.10 9.61
C VAL A 185 19.85 -27.90 10.54
N LEU A 186 20.84 -27.64 11.40
CA LEU A 186 20.86 -26.45 12.25
C LEU A 186 20.83 -25.14 11.45
N ALA A 187 21.61 -25.04 10.37
CA ALA A 187 21.58 -23.88 9.48
C ALA A 187 20.18 -23.67 8.89
N PHE A 188 19.56 -24.75 8.42
CA PHE A 188 18.21 -24.72 7.87
C PHE A 188 17.21 -24.19 8.89
N PHE A 189 17.22 -24.68 10.13
CA PHE A 189 16.31 -24.20 11.17
C PHE A 189 16.57 -22.73 11.54
N ILE A 190 17.82 -22.33 11.72
CA ILE A 190 18.16 -20.91 12.03
C ILE A 190 17.67 -19.99 10.91
N MET A 191 17.92 -20.38 9.65
CA MET A 191 17.47 -19.60 8.49
C MET A 191 15.94 -19.57 8.39
N LEU A 192 15.27 -20.69 8.67
CA LEU A 192 13.82 -20.78 8.66
C LEU A 192 13.20 -19.85 9.71
N PHE A 193 13.74 -19.81 10.94
CA PHE A 193 13.34 -18.86 11.97
C PHE A 193 13.55 -17.40 11.55
N ALA A 194 14.69 -17.09 10.93
CA ALA A 194 14.96 -15.75 10.42
C ALA A 194 14.01 -15.32 9.31
N VAL A 195 13.60 -16.26 8.45
CA VAL A 195 12.57 -16.02 7.43
C VAL A 195 11.22 -15.74 8.05
N VAL A 196 10.85 -16.44 9.13
CA VAL A 196 9.61 -16.14 9.89
C VAL A 196 9.65 -14.73 10.46
N GLU A 197 10.75 -14.35 11.11
CA GLU A 197 10.90 -13.02 11.70
C GLU A 197 10.89 -11.91 10.62
N ALA A 198 11.60 -12.14 9.50
CA ALA A 198 11.60 -11.21 8.37
C ALA A 198 10.20 -11.09 7.72
N ALA A 199 9.47 -12.19 7.60
CA ALA A 199 8.09 -12.19 7.09
C ALA A 199 7.14 -11.44 8.03
N ASN A 200 7.31 -11.60 9.35
CA ASN A 200 6.55 -10.87 10.35
C ASN A 200 6.83 -9.35 10.28
N GLN A 201 8.09 -8.96 10.11
CA GLN A 201 8.47 -7.55 9.95
C GLN A 201 7.86 -6.92 8.69
N LEU A 202 7.73 -7.68 7.60
CA LEU A 202 7.11 -7.23 6.35
C LEU A 202 5.56 -7.18 6.40
N GLY A 203 4.96 -7.55 7.54
CA GLY A 203 3.50 -7.61 7.71
C GLY A 203 2.83 -8.87 7.14
N PHE A 204 3.62 -9.89 6.75
CA PHE A 204 3.09 -11.17 6.28
C PHE A 204 2.73 -12.11 7.45
N HIS A 205 1.94 -11.60 8.41
CA HIS A 205 1.63 -12.31 9.66
C HIS A 205 1.03 -13.70 9.46
N GLN A 206 0.15 -13.87 8.45
CA GLN A 206 -0.45 -15.18 8.19
C GLN A 206 0.60 -16.20 7.70
N ALA A 207 1.55 -15.76 6.87
CA ALA A 207 2.60 -16.64 6.39
C ALA A 207 3.56 -17.02 7.54
N SER A 208 3.93 -16.06 8.39
CA SER A 208 4.79 -16.33 9.55
C SER A 208 4.12 -17.27 10.55
N GLU A 209 2.81 -17.11 10.81
CA GLU A 209 2.05 -18.00 11.71
C GLU A 209 2.02 -19.43 11.19
N LEU A 210 1.73 -19.63 9.90
CA LEU A 210 1.71 -20.96 9.30
C LEU A 210 3.07 -21.64 9.43
N VAL A 211 4.15 -20.94 9.08
CA VAL A 211 5.51 -21.50 9.19
C VAL A 211 5.88 -21.77 10.65
N THR A 212 5.49 -20.89 11.58
CA THR A 212 5.72 -21.10 13.02
C THR A 212 4.99 -22.35 13.53
N MET A 213 3.75 -22.56 13.11
CA MET A 213 2.99 -23.77 13.43
C MET A 213 3.69 -25.03 12.90
N PHE A 214 4.24 -24.99 11.68
CA PHE A 214 5.04 -26.09 11.15
C PHE A 214 6.34 -26.32 11.94
N ILE A 215 7.02 -25.27 12.38
CA ILE A 215 8.22 -25.37 13.22
C ILE A 215 7.87 -26.01 14.57
N GLU A 216 6.78 -25.58 15.19
CA GLU A 216 6.31 -26.12 16.46
C GLU A 216 5.95 -27.60 16.32
N PHE A 217 5.17 -27.94 15.29
CA PHE A 217 4.85 -29.34 14.96
C PHE A 217 6.12 -30.16 14.73
N GLY A 218 7.08 -29.64 13.97
CA GLY A 218 8.37 -30.28 13.74
C GLY A 218 9.14 -30.54 15.04
N SER A 219 9.16 -29.57 15.95
CA SER A 219 9.76 -29.71 17.28
C SER A 219 9.06 -30.79 18.11
N GLN A 220 7.73 -30.82 18.11
CA GLN A 220 6.94 -31.83 18.82
C GLN A 220 7.18 -33.24 18.25
N VAL A 221 7.28 -33.40 16.93
CA VAL A 221 7.60 -34.69 16.29
C VAL A 221 9.01 -35.15 16.66
N LEU A 222 10.00 -34.25 16.66
CA LEU A 222 11.36 -34.57 17.09
C LEU A 222 11.40 -35.02 18.55
N LEU A 223 10.74 -34.30 19.45
CA LEU A 223 10.64 -34.69 20.86
C LEU A 223 9.93 -36.04 21.03
N GLY A 224 8.83 -36.27 20.30
CA GLY A 224 8.13 -37.55 20.30
C GLY A 224 9.03 -38.69 19.83
N SER A 225 9.84 -38.48 18.78
CA SER A 225 10.78 -39.49 18.31
C SER A 225 11.89 -39.82 19.32
N ALA A 226 12.38 -38.82 20.06
CA ALA A 226 13.43 -38.99 21.06
C ALA A 226 12.95 -39.72 22.32
N ILE A 227 11.65 -39.67 22.64
CA ILE A 227 11.06 -40.41 23.77
C ILE A 227 10.84 -41.89 23.43
N ILE A 228 10.61 -42.21 22.15
CA ILE A 228 10.29 -43.56 21.68
C ILE A 228 11.56 -44.39 21.39
N ALA A 229 12.67 -43.74 21.04
CA ALA A 229 13.97 -44.37 20.76
C ALA A 229 14.76 -44.66 22.05
#